data_AF-A0A538EN63-F1
#
_entry.id   AF-A0A538EN63-F1
#
_cell.length_a   1.000
_cell.length_b   1.000
_cell.length_c   1.000
_cell.angle_alpha   90.00
_cell.angle_beta   90.00
_cell.angle_gamma   90.00
#
_symmetry.space_group_name_H-M   'P 1'
#
loop_
_entity.id
_entity.type
_entity.pdbx_description
1 polymer ?
#
loop_
_entity_poly.entity_id
_entity_poly.type
_entity_poly.pdbx_seq_one_letter_code
_entity_poly.pdbx_strand_id
1 'polypeptide(L)'
;MSRIAVVVAALLAALTLFGGLVSGAQGRGLVTITVDTLPIANALPLDLGVKKGFFTAQGIDINKRTLQSGNDVVLALANHNGEIGYFGWVPMMIASTQGIPISAVAPSEVEGTSAADNWQNILVKGDSSIRTPSDLAGKTIAVNALKGVGEVMIKAALRKSGVNANSIHLLAMPFPTMRTALRNGQVDAIWTPEPFLSQALNLDNARIVMAPGPVLGKFWPVGGYGALTDWVRSNPALAKKFRTAINRSLTYAQSHPDEIRALLPAGTGNVRLPIWSPIVDRAKLLQTAKYARDFGVITKLPNMLQLVPRAITGGKTLQGQITTRAIKLLLDGRTVKTLPQGEYTFVVSDRSKSGSFVLRGPGVLRKTSVKGVRPYTWTLSLAPGKYTYSSTGRPKFKKTFRVLS
;
A
#
# COMPACT_ATOMS: atom_id res chain seq x y z
N MET A 1 -56.05 -73.04 14.61
CA MET A 1 -55.43 -72.46 15.83
C MET A 1 -56.17 -71.17 16.17
N SER A 2 -56.71 -71.12 17.40
CA SER A 2 -57.36 -70.04 18.18
C SER A 2 -56.83 -68.61 17.95
N ARG A 3 -57.48 -67.48 18.28
CA ARG A 3 -58.81 -66.99 18.70
C ARG A 3 -58.56 -65.50 19.07
N ILE A 4 -59.55 -64.59 18.89
CA ILE A 4 -59.86 -63.40 19.76
C ILE A 4 -58.83 -62.23 19.75
N ALA A 5 -59.09 -60.93 19.99
CA ALA A 5 -60.20 -59.96 19.94
C ALA A 5 -59.67 -58.61 20.51
N VAL A 6 -60.48 -57.52 20.45
CA VAL A 6 -60.55 -56.36 21.41
C VAL A 6 -59.41 -55.32 21.32
N VAL A 7 -59.60 -54.04 20.97
CA VAL A 7 -60.37 -52.90 21.57
C VAL A 7 -59.62 -52.18 22.73
N VAL A 8 -59.49 -50.85 22.59
CA VAL A 8 -59.41 -49.78 23.62
C VAL A 8 -58.07 -49.39 24.30
N ALA A 9 -57.61 -48.19 23.89
CA ALA A 9 -57.37 -46.95 24.67
C ALA A 9 -56.26 -46.80 25.73
N ALA A 10 -55.63 -45.61 25.62
CA ALA A 10 -55.12 -44.73 26.67
C ALA A 10 -53.90 -45.25 27.46
N LEU A 11 -52.91 -44.48 27.92
CA LEU A 11 -52.76 -43.07 28.27
C LEU A 11 -51.24 -42.91 28.47
N LEU A 12 -50.60 -41.81 28.04
CA LEU A 12 -49.80 -40.98 28.95
C LEU A 12 -49.41 -39.68 28.25
N ALA A 13 -49.91 -38.60 28.83
CA ALA A 13 -49.67 -37.23 28.45
C ALA A 13 -48.33 -36.71 28.98
N ALA A 14 -47.86 -35.66 28.29
CA ALA A 14 -47.24 -34.44 28.82
C ALA A 14 -45.76 -34.17 28.53
N LEU A 15 -45.52 -32.87 28.31
CA LEU A 15 -44.29 -32.12 27.99
C LEU A 15 -43.84 -32.19 26.52
N THR A 16 -43.75 -31.11 25.75
CA THR A 16 -43.76 -29.67 26.04
C THR A 16 -44.03 -28.91 24.75
N LEU A 17 -44.98 -27.97 24.79
CA LEU A 17 -45.04 -26.84 23.87
C LEU A 17 -43.73 -26.04 23.99
N PHE A 18 -42.92 -26.04 22.94
CA PHE A 18 -42.11 -24.87 22.57
C PHE A 18 -42.03 -24.86 21.04
N GLY A 19 -43.00 -24.16 20.44
CA GLY A 19 -42.98 -23.80 19.03
C GLY A 19 -41.77 -22.90 18.76
N GLY A 20 -40.65 -23.53 18.38
CA GLY A 20 -39.49 -22.83 17.86
C GLY A 20 -39.86 -22.22 16.52
N LEU A 21 -40.13 -20.91 16.52
CA LEU A 21 -39.91 -20.05 15.36
C LEU A 21 -38.44 -20.22 14.95
N VAL A 22 -38.18 -21.13 14.02
CA VAL A 22 -36.94 -21.12 13.24
C VAL A 22 -37.05 -19.87 12.38
N SER A 23 -36.62 -18.74 12.93
CA SER A 23 -36.22 -17.58 12.15
C SER A 23 -35.06 -18.05 11.28
N GLY A 24 -35.39 -18.50 10.07
CA GLY A 24 -34.42 -18.66 9.01
C GLY A 24 -33.74 -17.31 8.85
N ALA A 25 -32.51 -17.22 9.34
CA ALA A 25 -31.62 -16.15 8.97
C ALA A 25 -31.49 -16.22 7.46
N GLN A 26 -32.24 -15.39 6.73
CA GLN A 26 -31.94 -15.06 5.35
C GLN A 26 -30.50 -14.58 5.37
N GLY A 27 -29.59 -15.44 4.93
CA GLY A 27 -28.19 -15.08 4.72
C GLY A 27 -28.20 -13.89 3.80
N ARG A 28 -27.88 -12.70 4.32
CA ARG A 28 -27.74 -11.49 3.51
C ARG A 28 -26.70 -11.83 2.43
N GLY A 29 -27.15 -11.91 1.18
CA GLY A 29 -26.28 -12.14 0.03
C GLY A 29 -25.13 -11.14 0.01
N LEU A 30 -23.96 -11.59 -0.42
CA LEU A 30 -22.80 -10.71 -0.58
C LEU A 30 -23.08 -9.68 -1.69
N VAL A 31 -22.64 -8.44 -1.47
CA VAL A 31 -22.65 -7.42 -2.52
C VAL A 31 -21.35 -7.56 -3.30
N THR A 32 -21.43 -7.87 -4.59
CA THR A 32 -20.26 -7.90 -5.46
C THR A 32 -19.78 -6.49 -5.76
N ILE A 33 -18.48 -6.24 -5.57
CA ILE A 33 -17.79 -5.02 -5.98
C ILE A 33 -16.71 -5.43 -6.98
N THR A 34 -16.76 -4.84 -8.17
CA THR A 34 -15.70 -4.96 -9.16
C THR A 34 -14.55 -4.01 -8.80
N VAL A 35 -13.36 -4.59 -8.65
CA VAL A 35 -12.14 -3.86 -8.31
C VAL A 35 -11.12 -3.99 -9.44
N ASP A 36 -10.83 -2.88 -10.09
CA ASP A 36 -9.75 -2.77 -11.06
C ASP A 36 -8.40 -2.64 -10.35
N THR A 37 -7.40 -3.40 -10.80
CA THR A 37 -6.07 -3.42 -10.22
C THR A 37 -4.99 -3.48 -11.29
N LEU A 38 -3.73 -3.53 -10.86
CA LEU A 38 -2.54 -3.61 -11.72
C LEU A 38 -1.76 -4.91 -11.42
N PRO A 39 -0.97 -5.45 -12.38
CA PRO A 39 -0.21 -6.68 -12.22
C PRO A 39 1.10 -6.44 -11.42
N ILE A 40 1.01 -5.78 -10.26
CA ILE A 40 2.17 -5.38 -9.44
C ILE A 40 1.98 -5.75 -7.98
N ALA A 41 3.08 -5.97 -7.26
CA ALA A 41 3.08 -6.49 -5.89
C ALA A 41 2.33 -5.58 -4.88
N ASN A 42 2.24 -4.28 -5.16
CA ASN A 42 1.54 -3.30 -4.33
C ASN A 42 0.10 -3.68 -4.03
N ALA A 43 -0.58 -4.25 -5.02
CA ALA A 43 -2.01 -4.55 -4.94
C ALA A 43 -2.33 -5.92 -4.34
N LEU A 44 -1.31 -6.75 -4.05
CA LEU A 44 -1.48 -8.10 -3.48
C LEU A 44 -2.23 -8.14 -2.14
N PRO A 45 -2.27 -7.08 -1.30
CA PRO A 45 -3.17 -7.08 -0.15
C PRO A 45 -4.65 -7.24 -0.54
N LEU A 46 -5.10 -6.82 -1.72
CA LEU A 46 -6.46 -7.12 -2.16
C LEU A 46 -6.68 -8.64 -2.21
N ASP A 47 -5.79 -9.36 -2.91
CA ASP A 47 -5.82 -10.82 -3.06
C ASP A 47 -5.70 -11.55 -1.72
N LEU A 48 -4.79 -11.11 -0.86
CA LEU A 48 -4.65 -11.67 0.48
C LEU A 48 -5.93 -11.46 1.29
N GLY A 49 -6.56 -10.29 1.20
CA GLY A 49 -7.79 -9.97 1.92
C GLY A 49 -8.98 -10.81 1.46
N VAL A 50 -9.07 -11.08 0.15
CA VAL A 50 -10.05 -12.01 -0.43
C VAL A 50 -9.83 -13.42 0.13
N LYS A 51 -8.60 -13.95 0.04
CA LYS A 51 -8.24 -15.27 0.56
C LYS A 51 -8.49 -15.43 2.06
N LYS A 52 -8.35 -14.35 2.84
CA LYS A 52 -8.58 -14.33 4.29
C LYS A 52 -10.03 -14.04 4.68
N GLY A 53 -10.92 -13.82 3.73
CA GLY A 53 -12.33 -13.50 4.00
C GLY A 53 -12.54 -12.15 4.66
N PHE A 54 -11.61 -11.20 4.53
CA PHE A 54 -11.76 -9.87 5.12
C PHE A 54 -12.88 -9.07 4.45
N PHE A 55 -13.09 -9.25 3.15
CA PHE A 55 -14.19 -8.64 2.41
C PHE A 55 -15.52 -9.34 2.66
N THR A 56 -15.55 -10.67 2.67
CA THR A 56 -16.78 -11.44 2.96
C THR A 56 -17.28 -11.17 4.38
N ALA A 57 -16.38 -10.99 5.35
CA ALA A 57 -16.72 -10.54 6.71
C ALA A 57 -17.36 -9.13 6.78
N GLN A 58 -17.26 -8.34 5.70
CA GLN A 58 -17.95 -7.06 5.54
C GLN A 58 -19.21 -7.17 4.65
N GLY A 59 -19.55 -8.37 4.18
CA GLY A 59 -20.64 -8.63 3.24
C GLY A 59 -20.30 -8.25 1.80
N ILE A 60 -19.03 -8.27 1.43
CA ILE A 60 -18.54 -7.92 0.09
C ILE A 60 -17.93 -9.16 -0.58
N ASP A 61 -18.33 -9.39 -1.82
CA ASP A 61 -17.62 -10.26 -2.76
C ASP A 61 -16.80 -9.41 -3.73
N ILE A 62 -15.57 -9.84 -4.07
CA ILE A 62 -14.66 -9.05 -4.91
C ILE A 62 -14.54 -9.68 -6.29
N ASN A 63 -15.02 -8.96 -7.31
CA ASN A 63 -14.75 -9.28 -8.70
C ASN A 63 -13.50 -8.51 -9.16
N LYS A 64 -12.33 -9.15 -9.16
CA LYS A 64 -11.06 -8.49 -9.49
C LYS A 64 -10.82 -8.47 -11.00
N ARG A 65 -10.38 -7.33 -11.55
CA ARG A 65 -9.88 -7.21 -12.92
C ARG A 65 -8.53 -6.53 -12.97
N THR A 66 -7.68 -6.94 -13.90
CA THR A 66 -6.29 -6.44 -13.98
C THR A 66 -6.11 -5.63 -15.26
N LEU A 67 -5.71 -4.37 -15.10
CA LEU A 67 -5.42 -3.41 -16.18
C LEU A 67 -3.91 -3.07 -16.20
N GLN A 68 -3.45 -2.39 -17.25
CA GLN A 68 -2.01 -2.18 -17.47
C GLN A 68 -1.46 -0.90 -16.83
N SER A 69 -2.30 0.12 -16.68
CA SER A 69 -1.91 1.41 -16.11
C SER A 69 -2.99 2.03 -15.25
N GLY A 70 -2.59 2.97 -14.38
CA GLY A 70 -3.54 3.77 -13.62
C GLY A 70 -4.44 4.66 -14.50
N ASN A 71 -3.99 5.00 -15.72
CA ASN A 71 -4.80 5.74 -16.67
C ASN A 71 -5.94 4.86 -17.22
N ASP A 72 -5.66 3.58 -17.47
CA ASP A 72 -6.70 2.61 -17.88
C ASP A 72 -7.73 2.39 -16.78
N VAL A 73 -7.30 2.38 -15.51
CA VAL A 73 -8.21 2.31 -14.35
C VAL A 73 -9.10 3.56 -14.28
N VAL A 74 -8.55 4.75 -14.50
CA VAL A 74 -9.36 5.98 -14.57
C VAL A 74 -10.39 5.90 -15.71
N LEU A 75 -9.99 5.41 -16.89
CA LEU A 75 -10.88 5.25 -18.03
C LEU A 75 -11.99 4.23 -17.75
N ALA A 76 -11.66 3.10 -17.12
CA ALA A 76 -12.64 2.08 -16.73
C ALA A 76 -13.67 2.65 -15.75
N LEU A 77 -13.23 3.35 -14.70
CA LEU A 77 -14.12 4.02 -13.74
C LEU A 77 -14.99 5.09 -14.42
N ALA A 78 -14.42 5.91 -15.31
CA ALA A 78 -15.16 6.95 -16.02
C ALA A 78 -16.25 6.37 -16.93
N ASN A 79 -16.03 5.17 -17.48
CA ASN A 79 -17.01 4.43 -18.28
C ASN A 79 -17.97 3.59 -17.43
N HIS A 80 -18.01 3.78 -16.11
CA HIS A 80 -18.80 2.98 -15.16
C HIS A 80 -18.53 1.47 -15.24
N ASN A 81 -17.36 1.11 -15.75
CA ASN A 81 -16.93 -0.25 -15.86
C ASN A 81 -16.13 -0.55 -14.59
N GLY A 82 -16.80 -0.91 -13.50
CA GLY A 82 -16.19 -1.16 -12.19
C GLY A 82 -16.41 -0.04 -11.16
N GLU A 83 -16.44 -0.41 -9.89
CA GLU A 83 -16.81 0.50 -8.80
C GLU A 83 -15.59 1.14 -8.12
N ILE A 84 -14.51 0.37 -7.94
CA ILE A 84 -13.29 0.80 -7.24
C ILE A 84 -12.07 0.43 -8.08
N GLY A 85 -11.07 1.30 -8.13
CA GLY A 85 -9.78 1.02 -8.76
C GLY A 85 -8.62 1.19 -7.79
N TYR A 86 -7.62 0.31 -7.86
CA TYR A 86 -6.27 0.53 -7.33
C TYR A 86 -5.40 1.21 -8.39
N PHE A 87 -4.91 2.41 -8.08
CA PHE A 87 -4.03 3.17 -8.98
C PHE A 87 -3.26 4.25 -8.23
N GLY A 88 -2.32 4.87 -8.94
CA GLY A 88 -1.45 5.90 -8.38
C GLY A 88 -2.18 7.20 -8.04
N TRP A 89 -1.62 7.95 -7.09
CA TRP A 89 -2.15 9.27 -6.73
C TRP A 89 -2.10 10.27 -7.90
N VAL A 90 -1.09 10.18 -8.78
CA VAL A 90 -0.97 11.08 -9.95
C VAL A 90 -2.17 10.93 -10.91
N PRO A 91 -2.53 9.72 -11.41
CA PRO A 91 -3.73 9.57 -12.23
C PRO A 91 -5.02 9.96 -11.51
N MET A 92 -5.15 9.78 -10.19
CA MET A 92 -6.27 10.33 -9.42
C MET A 92 -6.35 11.86 -9.49
N MET A 93 -5.20 12.54 -9.37
CA MET A 93 -5.11 14.01 -9.49
C MET A 93 -5.44 14.49 -10.91
N ILE A 94 -4.97 13.77 -11.94
CA ILE A 94 -5.30 14.07 -13.34
C ILE A 94 -6.80 13.97 -13.56
N ALA A 95 -7.41 12.84 -13.20
CA ALA A 95 -8.85 12.62 -13.31
C ALA A 95 -9.64 13.76 -12.65
N SER A 96 -9.31 14.05 -11.39
CA SER A 96 -9.96 15.13 -10.61
C SER A 96 -9.82 16.51 -11.27
N THR A 97 -8.65 16.84 -11.82
CA THR A 97 -8.41 18.14 -12.44
C THR A 97 -9.01 18.27 -13.85
N GLN A 98 -9.27 17.14 -14.51
CA GLN A 98 -9.90 17.04 -15.84
C GLN A 98 -11.42 16.81 -15.78
N GLY A 99 -12.03 16.90 -14.59
CA GLY A 99 -13.49 16.84 -14.44
C GLY A 99 -14.06 15.43 -14.29
N ILE A 100 -13.21 14.40 -14.11
CA ILE A 100 -13.65 13.07 -13.69
C ILE A 100 -13.60 13.05 -12.15
N PRO A 101 -14.74 13.14 -11.44
CA PRO A 101 -14.74 13.38 -10.01
C PRO A 101 -14.38 12.11 -9.25
N ILE A 102 -13.08 11.86 -9.03
CA ILE A 102 -12.59 10.72 -8.24
C ILE A 102 -12.43 11.11 -6.76
N SER A 103 -12.82 10.19 -5.87
CA SER A 103 -12.57 10.25 -4.43
C SER A 103 -11.81 9.02 -3.97
N ALA A 104 -10.79 9.20 -3.13
CA ALA A 104 -10.09 8.11 -2.48
C ALA A 104 -11.02 7.36 -1.52
N VAL A 105 -10.94 6.03 -1.54
CA VAL A 105 -11.64 5.09 -0.67
C VAL A 105 -10.70 4.55 0.41
N ALA A 106 -9.44 4.30 0.08
CA ALA A 106 -8.39 3.87 1.02
C ALA A 106 -6.99 4.20 0.48
N PRO A 107 -5.98 4.45 1.33
CA PRO A 107 -4.58 4.42 0.91
C PRO A 107 -4.13 2.97 0.72
N SER A 108 -2.91 2.76 0.24
CA SER A 108 -2.37 1.41 0.05
C SER A 108 -0.93 1.30 0.51
N GLU A 109 0.01 2.00 -0.14
CA GLU A 109 1.43 1.83 0.14
C GLU A 109 2.26 3.12 0.06
N VAL A 110 3.43 3.03 0.68
CA VAL A 110 4.49 4.02 0.63
C VAL A 110 5.81 3.40 0.15
N GLU A 111 6.69 4.24 -0.38
CA GLU A 111 8.04 3.85 -0.77
C GLU A 111 8.95 3.52 0.42
N GLY A 112 10.06 2.85 0.12
CA GLY A 112 11.10 2.55 1.08
C GLY A 112 11.89 3.78 1.53
N THR A 113 13.05 3.53 2.14
CA THR A 113 13.90 4.58 2.72
C THR A 113 15.24 4.76 2.03
N SER A 114 15.58 3.86 1.09
CA SER A 114 16.83 3.77 0.36
C SER A 114 16.64 2.99 -0.95
N ALA A 115 17.62 3.03 -1.85
CA ALA A 115 17.60 2.18 -3.04
C ALA A 115 17.63 0.67 -2.73
N ALA A 116 18.07 0.26 -1.53
CA ALA A 116 18.19 -1.15 -1.14
C ALA A 116 16.86 -1.76 -0.70
N ASP A 117 15.99 -0.99 -0.04
CA ASP A 117 14.68 -1.43 0.45
C ASP A 117 13.51 -0.96 -0.42
N ASN A 118 13.72 -0.01 -1.33
CA ASN A 118 12.64 0.45 -2.21
C ASN A 118 12.27 -0.60 -3.27
N TRP A 119 10.97 -0.70 -3.52
CA TRP A 119 10.30 -1.72 -4.34
C TRP A 119 9.99 -1.25 -5.77
N GLN A 120 10.28 0.01 -6.10
CA GLN A 120 10.22 0.54 -7.47
C GLN A 120 11.42 1.45 -7.73
N ASN A 121 12.19 1.19 -8.78
CA ASN A 121 13.42 1.95 -9.03
C ASN A 121 13.64 2.13 -10.54
N ILE A 122 14.58 3.02 -10.87
CA ILE A 122 15.13 3.12 -12.22
C ILE A 122 16.30 2.15 -12.34
N LEU A 123 16.24 1.27 -13.32
CA LEU A 123 17.27 0.30 -13.64
C LEU A 123 17.86 0.53 -15.02
N VAL A 124 19.12 0.17 -15.16
CA VAL A 124 19.88 0.11 -16.40
C VAL A 124 20.48 -1.29 -16.55
N LYS A 125 20.97 -1.65 -17.74
CA LYS A 125 21.77 -2.88 -17.90
C LYS A 125 22.99 -2.87 -16.95
N GLY A 126 23.44 -4.02 -16.48
CA GLY A 126 24.56 -4.11 -15.53
C GLY A 126 25.89 -3.53 -16.05
N ASP A 127 26.15 -3.74 -17.34
CA ASP A 127 27.31 -3.24 -18.11
C ASP A 127 27.12 -1.80 -18.61
N SER A 128 25.96 -1.17 -18.39
CA SER A 128 25.68 0.20 -18.85
C SER A 128 26.70 1.21 -18.31
N SER A 129 27.05 2.19 -19.14
CA SER A 129 27.86 3.35 -18.74
C SER A 129 27.10 4.33 -17.84
N ILE A 130 25.77 4.20 -17.72
CA ILE A 130 24.94 5.05 -16.84
C ILE A 130 25.18 4.62 -15.39
N ARG A 131 25.91 5.44 -14.62
CA ARG A 131 26.30 5.12 -13.24
C ARG A 131 25.54 5.93 -12.20
N THR A 132 25.19 7.17 -12.53
CA THR A 132 24.60 8.17 -11.64
C THR A 132 23.29 8.74 -12.21
N PRO A 133 22.48 9.44 -11.40
CA PRO A 133 21.30 10.15 -11.91
C PRO A 133 21.62 11.18 -13.01
N SER A 134 22.80 11.80 -13.00
CA SER A 134 23.21 12.76 -14.03
C SER A 134 23.36 12.12 -15.40
N ASP A 135 23.79 10.86 -15.45
CA ASP A 135 23.99 10.11 -16.70
C ASP A 135 22.66 9.75 -17.40
N LEU A 136 21.52 9.98 -16.74
CA LEU A 136 20.20 9.82 -17.34
C LEU A 136 19.83 10.99 -18.27
N ALA A 137 20.55 12.12 -18.23
CA ALA A 137 20.28 13.22 -19.16
C ALA A 137 20.43 12.77 -20.63
N GLY A 138 19.43 13.09 -21.44
CA GLY A 138 19.33 12.67 -22.84
C GLY A 138 18.94 11.21 -23.06
N LYS A 139 18.67 10.44 -22.00
CA LYS A 139 18.37 9.00 -22.08
C LYS A 139 16.88 8.73 -22.17
N THR A 140 16.54 7.60 -22.79
CA THR A 140 15.18 7.07 -22.87
C THR A 140 14.89 6.15 -21.69
N ILE A 141 13.89 6.51 -20.90
CA ILE A 141 13.43 5.73 -19.74
C ILE A 141 12.04 5.17 -20.04
N ALA A 142 11.90 3.85 -20.00
CA ALA A 142 10.58 3.22 -20.09
C ALA A 142 9.76 3.46 -18.81
N VAL A 143 8.50 3.83 -18.99
CA VAL A 143 7.49 4.00 -17.93
C VAL A 143 6.21 3.31 -18.36
N ASN A 144 5.33 2.94 -17.41
CA ASN A 144 4.12 2.22 -17.79
C ASN A 144 3.06 3.09 -18.48
N ALA A 145 3.11 4.40 -18.24
CA ALA A 145 2.28 5.38 -18.90
C ALA A 145 2.95 6.76 -18.85
N LEU A 146 2.73 7.56 -19.90
CA LEU A 146 2.95 9.01 -19.84
C LEU A 146 1.87 9.65 -18.97
N LYS A 147 2.17 10.82 -18.40
CA LYS A 147 1.32 11.48 -17.40
C LYS A 147 0.97 10.54 -16.24
N GLY A 148 1.90 9.65 -15.89
CA GLY A 148 1.75 8.67 -14.81
C GLY A 148 2.55 9.05 -13.56
N VAL A 149 2.49 8.18 -12.55
CA VAL A 149 3.32 8.28 -11.35
C VAL A 149 4.81 8.29 -11.70
N GLY A 150 5.24 7.41 -12.60
CA GLY A 150 6.64 7.30 -13.03
C GLY A 150 7.18 8.63 -13.53
N GLU A 151 6.48 9.29 -14.46
CA GLU A 151 6.89 10.59 -14.99
C GLU A 151 7.12 11.64 -13.88
N VAL A 152 6.13 11.86 -13.01
CA VAL A 152 6.21 12.89 -11.96
C VAL A 152 7.33 12.58 -10.97
N MET A 153 7.44 11.32 -10.54
CA MET A 153 8.42 10.91 -9.52
C MET A 153 9.85 10.93 -10.07
N ILE A 154 10.07 10.45 -11.29
CA ILE A 154 11.38 10.49 -11.96
C ILE A 154 11.82 11.94 -12.14
N LYS A 155 10.97 12.79 -12.75
CA LYS A 155 11.27 14.21 -12.97
C LYS A 155 11.56 14.95 -11.67
N ALA A 156 10.77 14.71 -10.62
CA ALA A 156 10.99 15.33 -9.32
C ALA A 156 12.32 14.89 -8.69
N ALA A 157 12.66 13.60 -8.78
CA ALA A 157 13.90 13.06 -8.22
C ALA A 157 15.15 13.54 -8.98
N LEU A 158 15.06 13.66 -10.31
CA LEU A 158 16.10 14.27 -11.15
C LEU A 158 16.31 15.74 -10.76
N ARG A 159 15.23 16.52 -10.70
CA ARG A 159 15.30 17.94 -10.29
C ARG A 159 15.93 18.10 -8.91
N LYS A 160 15.55 17.26 -7.94
CA LYS A 160 16.13 17.28 -6.60
C LYS A 160 17.60 16.89 -6.56
N SER A 161 18.04 16.07 -7.52
CA SER A 161 19.45 15.68 -7.71
C SER A 161 20.25 16.67 -8.57
N GLY A 162 19.67 17.83 -8.93
CA GLY A 162 20.35 18.84 -9.74
C GLY A 162 20.38 18.54 -11.24
N VAL A 163 19.63 17.55 -11.72
CA VAL A 163 19.53 17.18 -13.14
C VAL A 163 18.31 17.87 -13.76
N ASN A 164 18.45 18.36 -14.99
CA ASN A 164 17.31 18.92 -15.73
C ASN A 164 16.25 17.83 -15.97
N ALA A 165 15.08 17.97 -15.33
CA ALA A 165 13.99 17.01 -15.42
C ALA A 165 13.42 16.84 -16.83
N ASN A 166 13.61 17.81 -17.72
CA ASN A 166 13.16 17.75 -19.12
C ASN A 166 14.23 17.20 -20.06
N SER A 167 15.41 16.83 -19.56
CA SER A 167 16.48 16.26 -20.39
C SER A 167 16.26 14.79 -20.75
N ILE A 168 15.34 14.09 -20.09
CA ILE A 168 15.03 12.68 -20.35
C ILE A 168 13.92 12.52 -21.40
N HIS A 169 13.94 11.40 -22.11
CA HIS A 169 12.84 10.94 -22.95
C HIS A 169 12.07 9.84 -22.22
N LEU A 170 10.75 9.94 -22.17
CA LEU A 170 9.90 8.90 -21.57
C LEU A 170 9.22 8.10 -22.67
N LEU A 171 9.32 6.77 -22.60
CA LEU A 171 8.63 5.86 -23.51
C LEU A 171 7.63 5.01 -22.73
N ALA A 172 6.35 5.11 -23.10
CA ALA A 172 5.31 4.32 -22.46
C ALA A 172 5.28 2.88 -22.99
N MET A 173 5.32 1.89 -22.10
CA MET A 173 5.11 0.48 -22.42
C MET A 173 4.69 -0.32 -21.18
N PRO A 174 3.95 -1.44 -21.31
CA PRO A 174 3.55 -2.26 -20.16
C PRO A 174 4.76 -2.76 -19.34
N PHE A 175 4.62 -2.85 -18.01
CA PHE A 175 5.69 -3.37 -17.15
C PHE A 175 6.25 -4.74 -17.59
N PRO A 176 5.43 -5.72 -18.03
CA PRO A 176 5.95 -7.01 -18.50
C PRO A 176 6.92 -6.93 -19.67
N THR A 177 6.86 -5.90 -20.51
CA THR A 177 7.71 -5.78 -21.71
C THR A 177 9.02 -5.03 -21.45
N MET A 178 9.10 -4.27 -20.36
CA MET A 178 10.24 -3.37 -20.08
C MET A 178 11.58 -4.11 -19.94
N ARG A 179 11.60 -5.28 -19.31
CA ARG A 179 12.84 -6.07 -19.14
C ARG A 179 13.45 -6.45 -20.48
N THR A 180 12.62 -6.95 -21.41
CA THR A 180 13.04 -7.29 -22.76
C THR A 180 13.49 -6.05 -23.53
N ALA A 181 12.77 -4.93 -23.42
CA ALA A 181 13.15 -3.68 -24.07
C ALA A 181 14.52 -3.17 -23.58
N LEU A 182 14.80 -3.23 -22.28
CA LEU A 182 16.09 -2.88 -21.70
C LEU A 182 17.21 -3.81 -22.21
N ARG A 183 16.98 -5.12 -22.15
CA ARG A 183 17.96 -6.13 -22.58
C ARG A 183 18.33 -5.97 -24.05
N ASN A 184 17.35 -5.66 -24.88
CA ASN A 184 17.51 -5.48 -26.32
C ASN A 184 18.02 -4.07 -26.71
N GLY A 185 18.26 -3.18 -25.73
CA GLY A 185 18.75 -1.82 -25.98
C GLY A 185 17.73 -0.89 -26.64
N GLN A 186 16.44 -1.22 -26.61
CA GLN A 186 15.37 -0.35 -27.11
C GLN A 186 15.15 0.89 -26.24
N VAL A 187 15.57 0.80 -24.97
CA VAL A 187 15.57 1.88 -23.98
C VAL A 187 16.85 1.82 -23.18
N ASP A 188 17.32 2.98 -22.70
CA ASP A 188 18.53 3.08 -21.89
C ASP A 188 18.29 2.66 -20.43
N ALA A 189 17.06 2.90 -19.94
CA ALA A 189 16.65 2.60 -18.58
C ALA A 189 15.17 2.22 -18.50
N ILE A 190 14.77 1.58 -17.41
CA ILE A 190 13.37 1.24 -17.11
C ILE A 190 13.03 1.68 -15.69
N TRP A 191 11.83 2.21 -15.49
CA TRP A 191 11.27 2.42 -14.16
C TRP A 191 10.21 1.37 -13.87
N THR A 192 10.50 0.50 -12.91
CA THR A 192 9.64 -0.67 -12.68
C THR A 192 9.47 -1.01 -11.20
N PRO A 193 8.24 -1.39 -10.77
CA PRO A 193 7.95 -1.91 -9.44
C PRO A 193 8.18 -3.43 -9.38
N GLU A 194 8.01 -4.02 -8.20
CA GLU A 194 7.95 -5.47 -8.04
C GLU A 194 6.70 -6.09 -8.71
N PRO A 195 6.81 -7.31 -9.28
CA PRO A 195 7.97 -8.21 -9.22
C PRO A 195 9.05 -7.96 -10.28
N PHE A 196 8.78 -7.06 -11.24
CA PHE A 196 9.64 -6.80 -12.38
C PHE A 196 11.00 -6.19 -11.98
N LEU A 197 11.04 -5.43 -10.86
CA LEU A 197 12.28 -4.95 -10.25
C LEU A 197 13.23 -6.11 -9.92
N SER A 198 12.77 -7.07 -9.11
CA SER A 198 13.60 -8.21 -8.73
C SER A 198 13.90 -9.13 -9.91
N GLN A 199 12.98 -9.27 -10.85
CA GLN A 199 13.25 -10.01 -12.08
C GLN A 199 14.38 -9.38 -12.91
N ALA A 200 14.38 -8.06 -13.12
CA ALA A 200 15.44 -7.37 -13.85
C ALA A 200 16.80 -7.52 -13.14
N LEU A 201 16.82 -7.38 -11.81
CA LEU A 201 18.03 -7.54 -10.99
C LEU A 201 18.59 -8.96 -11.07
N ASN A 202 17.75 -9.98 -10.92
CA ASN A 202 18.19 -11.36 -10.71
C ASN A 202 18.38 -12.14 -12.03
N LEU A 203 17.59 -11.82 -13.06
CA LEU A 203 17.58 -12.58 -14.31
C LEU A 203 18.35 -11.90 -15.44
N ASP A 204 18.39 -10.55 -15.45
CA ASP A 204 18.99 -9.79 -16.55
C ASP A 204 20.25 -9.02 -16.11
N ASN A 205 20.73 -9.26 -14.87
CA ASN A 205 21.86 -8.56 -14.26
C ASN A 205 21.71 -7.01 -14.35
N ALA A 206 20.48 -6.50 -14.29
CA ALA A 206 20.24 -5.06 -14.29
C ALA A 206 20.73 -4.45 -12.97
N ARG A 207 20.97 -3.13 -12.98
CA ARG A 207 21.45 -2.39 -11.81
C ARG A 207 20.59 -1.16 -11.56
N ILE A 208 20.32 -0.88 -10.29
CA ILE A 208 19.63 0.35 -9.89
C ILE A 208 20.56 1.55 -10.08
N VAL A 209 20.08 2.57 -10.79
CA VAL A 209 20.75 3.88 -10.89
C VAL A 209 20.13 4.92 -9.97
N MET A 210 18.81 4.87 -9.76
CA MET A 210 18.10 5.81 -8.90
C MET A 210 16.85 5.19 -8.29
N ALA A 211 16.55 5.57 -7.05
CA ALA A 211 15.30 5.26 -6.35
C ALA A 211 14.51 6.57 -6.14
N PRO A 212 13.56 6.93 -7.03
CA PRO A 212 12.92 8.24 -7.01
C PRO A 212 12.30 8.62 -5.66
N GLY A 213 11.54 7.72 -5.04
CA GLY A 213 10.97 7.93 -3.70
C GLY A 213 11.98 8.30 -2.65
N PRO A 214 12.95 7.41 -2.33
CA PRO A 214 14.01 7.69 -1.38
C PRO A 214 14.79 8.98 -1.65
N VAL A 215 14.96 9.37 -2.91
CA VAL A 215 15.54 10.68 -3.27
C VAL A 215 14.63 11.82 -2.80
N LEU A 216 13.32 11.76 -3.07
CA LEU A 216 12.34 12.78 -2.66
C LEU A 216 12.12 12.83 -1.16
N GLY A 217 11.99 11.68 -0.51
CA GLY A 217 11.81 11.52 0.92
C GLY A 217 11.43 10.09 1.29
N LYS A 218 11.73 9.69 2.53
CA LYS A 218 11.37 8.36 3.06
C LYS A 218 9.85 8.19 3.10
N PHE A 219 9.33 6.99 2.83
CA PHE A 219 7.90 6.70 2.95
C PHE A 219 7.01 7.62 2.10
N TRP A 220 7.40 7.83 0.83
CA TRP A 220 6.61 8.64 -0.08
C TRP A 220 5.33 7.89 -0.50
N PRO A 221 4.12 8.49 -0.40
CA PRO A 221 2.88 7.82 -0.79
C PRO A 221 2.76 7.69 -2.31
N VAL A 222 2.35 6.50 -2.81
CA VAL A 222 2.37 6.21 -4.25
C VAL A 222 0.98 5.95 -4.81
N GLY A 223 0.22 5.06 -4.18
CA GLY A 223 -1.10 4.64 -4.65
C GLY A 223 -2.11 4.44 -3.54
N GLY A 224 -3.33 4.14 -3.99
CA GLY A 224 -4.48 3.87 -3.16
C GLY A 224 -5.64 3.34 -3.99
N TYR A 225 -6.77 3.19 -3.32
CA TYR A 225 -8.04 2.79 -3.91
C TYR A 225 -8.90 4.04 -4.10
N GLY A 226 -9.41 4.25 -5.31
CA GLY A 226 -10.29 5.37 -5.67
C GLY A 226 -11.56 4.88 -6.35
N ALA A 227 -12.60 5.70 -6.28
CA ALA A 227 -13.88 5.47 -6.94
C ALA A 227 -14.45 6.79 -7.45
N LEU A 228 -15.44 6.74 -8.34
CA LEU A 228 -16.22 7.93 -8.68
C LEU A 228 -16.89 8.49 -7.41
N THR A 229 -16.89 9.82 -7.28
CA THR A 229 -17.44 10.54 -6.13
C THR A 229 -18.92 10.22 -5.94
N ASP A 230 -19.67 10.09 -7.04
CA ASP A 230 -21.09 9.76 -6.99
C ASP A 230 -21.32 8.33 -6.52
N TRP A 231 -20.46 7.37 -6.90
CA TRP A 231 -20.53 6.02 -6.34
C TRP A 231 -20.28 6.04 -4.83
N VAL A 232 -19.27 6.78 -4.35
CA VAL A 232 -18.99 6.90 -2.90
C VAL A 232 -20.16 7.56 -2.16
N ARG A 233 -20.80 8.56 -2.76
CA ARG A 233 -21.94 9.30 -2.18
C ARG A 233 -23.21 8.46 -2.12
N SER A 234 -23.47 7.65 -3.14
CA SER A 234 -24.62 6.74 -3.19
C SER A 234 -24.38 5.48 -2.37
N ASN A 235 -23.11 5.09 -2.15
CA ASN A 235 -22.74 3.87 -1.44
C ASN A 235 -21.80 4.11 -0.23
N PRO A 236 -22.08 5.06 0.68
CA PRO A 236 -21.13 5.45 1.72
C PRO A 236 -20.85 4.31 2.71
N ALA A 237 -21.86 3.48 2.99
CA ALA A 237 -21.71 2.30 3.83
C ALA A 237 -20.81 1.24 3.16
N LEU A 238 -20.96 1.02 1.86
CA LEU A 238 -20.18 0.05 1.11
C LEU A 238 -18.72 0.51 0.95
N ALA A 239 -18.49 1.79 0.65
CA ALA A 239 -17.16 2.39 0.63
C ALA A 239 -16.45 2.28 2.00
N LYS A 240 -17.19 2.49 3.11
CA LYS A 240 -16.65 2.29 4.47
C LYS A 240 -16.31 0.82 4.74
N LYS A 241 -17.19 -0.12 4.39
CA LYS A 241 -16.96 -1.57 4.53
C LYS A 241 -15.75 -2.03 3.73
N PHE A 242 -15.63 -1.60 2.48
CA PHE A 242 -14.46 -1.86 1.63
C PHE A 242 -13.19 -1.33 2.31
N ARG A 243 -13.20 -0.05 2.75
CA ARG A 243 -12.06 0.55 3.47
C ARG A 243 -11.67 -0.25 4.72
N THR A 244 -12.64 -0.72 5.51
CA THR A 244 -12.38 -1.57 6.68
C THR A 244 -11.67 -2.86 6.29
N ALA A 245 -12.18 -3.57 5.28
CA ALA A 245 -11.60 -4.82 4.81
C ALA A 245 -10.19 -4.65 4.23
N ILE A 246 -9.99 -3.65 3.36
CA ILE A 246 -8.67 -3.42 2.75
C ILE A 246 -7.66 -2.93 3.78
N ASN A 247 -8.02 -2.03 4.72
CA ASN A 247 -7.11 -1.60 5.79
C ASN A 247 -6.68 -2.77 6.69
N ARG A 248 -7.61 -3.71 6.97
CA ARG A 248 -7.27 -4.95 7.66
C ARG A 248 -6.28 -5.78 6.85
N SER A 249 -6.49 -5.87 5.53
CA SER A 249 -5.58 -6.60 4.65
C SER A 249 -4.19 -5.97 4.57
N LEU A 250 -4.07 -4.65 4.40
CA LEU A 250 -2.81 -3.92 4.40
C LEU A 250 -2.01 -4.18 5.69
N THR A 251 -2.69 -4.09 6.83
CA THR A 251 -2.09 -4.35 8.16
C THR A 251 -1.66 -5.81 8.31
N TYR A 252 -2.47 -6.75 7.83
CA TYR A 252 -2.17 -8.18 7.89
C TYR A 252 -1.01 -8.57 6.98
N ALA A 253 -1.02 -8.14 5.72
CA ALA A 253 0.03 -8.35 4.72
C ALA A 253 1.41 -7.96 5.25
N GLN A 254 1.46 -6.84 5.94
CA GLN A 254 2.68 -6.29 6.49
C GLN A 254 3.29 -7.13 7.63
N SER A 255 2.47 -7.86 8.37
CA SER A 255 2.89 -8.81 9.42
C SER A 255 3.04 -10.25 8.93
N HIS A 256 2.53 -10.55 7.73
CA HIS A 256 2.54 -11.88 7.11
C HIS A 256 3.18 -11.82 5.70
N PRO A 257 4.43 -11.34 5.58
CA PRO A 257 5.06 -11.12 4.28
C PRO A 257 5.24 -12.41 3.48
N ASP A 258 5.35 -13.57 4.14
CA ASP A 258 5.50 -14.86 3.46
C ASP A 258 4.21 -15.28 2.74
N GLU A 259 3.04 -14.87 3.26
CA GLU A 259 1.77 -15.11 2.57
C GLU A 259 1.62 -14.23 1.33
N ILE A 260 2.15 -12.99 1.37
CA ILE A 260 2.23 -12.17 0.15
C ILE A 260 3.20 -12.80 -0.85
N ARG A 261 4.35 -13.29 -0.39
CA ARG A 261 5.31 -13.97 -1.28
C ARG A 261 4.71 -15.20 -1.95
N ALA A 262 3.85 -15.93 -1.26
CA ALA A 262 3.13 -17.07 -1.82
C ALA A 262 2.11 -16.70 -2.91
N LEU A 263 1.72 -15.41 -3.03
CA LEU A 263 0.86 -14.91 -4.11
C LEU A 263 1.65 -14.46 -5.35
N LEU A 264 2.97 -14.35 -5.24
CA LEU A 264 3.80 -13.91 -6.35
C LEU A 264 4.03 -15.04 -7.35
N PRO A 265 4.30 -14.70 -8.63
CA PRO A 265 4.72 -15.69 -9.62
C PRO A 265 5.94 -16.49 -9.16
N ALA A 266 6.01 -17.76 -9.59
CA ALA A 266 7.16 -18.61 -9.35
C ALA A 266 8.47 -17.92 -9.79
N GLY A 267 9.55 -18.13 -9.02
CA GLY A 267 10.85 -17.50 -9.28
C GLY A 267 10.98 -16.05 -8.79
N THR A 268 9.94 -15.46 -8.17
CA THR A 268 9.99 -14.10 -7.62
C THR A 268 9.88 -14.02 -6.09
N GLY A 269 10.09 -15.12 -5.37
CA GLY A 269 9.97 -15.16 -3.89
C GLY A 269 10.84 -14.15 -3.12
N ASN A 270 11.91 -13.64 -3.74
CA ASN A 270 12.85 -12.69 -3.13
C ASN A 270 12.53 -11.20 -3.39
N VAL A 271 11.30 -10.85 -3.82
CA VAL A 271 10.93 -9.44 -4.01
C VAL A 271 11.08 -8.59 -2.74
N ARG A 272 11.27 -7.30 -2.98
CA ARG A 272 11.18 -6.25 -1.97
C ARG A 272 9.72 -5.87 -1.76
N LEU A 273 9.12 -6.33 -0.67
CA LEU A 273 7.71 -6.03 -0.43
C LEU A 273 7.50 -4.54 -0.12
N PRO A 274 6.43 -3.93 -0.68
CA PRO A 274 6.02 -2.59 -0.30
C PRO A 274 5.73 -2.44 1.19
N ILE A 275 5.84 -1.20 1.66
CA ILE A 275 5.38 -0.83 3.00
C ILE A 275 3.91 -0.45 2.85
N TRP A 276 3.03 -1.37 3.22
CA TRP A 276 1.59 -1.10 3.20
C TRP A 276 1.19 -0.29 4.43
N SER A 277 0.38 0.74 4.19
CA SER A 277 -0.04 1.68 5.22
C SER A 277 -1.51 2.04 5.05
N PRO A 278 -2.34 1.89 6.10
CA PRO A 278 -3.74 2.32 6.09
C PRO A 278 -3.90 3.83 6.33
N ILE A 279 -2.81 4.60 6.34
CA ILE A 279 -2.80 6.06 6.51
C ILE A 279 -2.09 6.75 5.34
N VAL A 280 -2.37 8.03 5.15
CA VAL A 280 -1.75 8.84 4.08
C VAL A 280 -1.10 10.11 4.62
N ASP A 281 0.14 10.38 4.20
CA ASP A 281 0.80 11.66 4.45
C ASP A 281 0.29 12.71 3.45
N ARG A 282 -0.67 13.51 3.90
CA ARG A 282 -1.33 14.55 3.10
C ARG A 282 -0.36 15.64 2.63
N ALA A 283 0.71 15.92 3.39
CA ALA A 283 1.69 16.94 3.02
C ALA A 283 2.56 16.46 1.84
N LYS A 284 3.02 15.20 1.89
CA LYS A 284 3.73 14.59 0.75
C LYS A 284 2.83 14.46 -0.47
N LEU A 285 1.56 14.12 -0.27
CA LEU A 285 0.59 14.05 -1.35
C LEU A 285 0.38 15.42 -2.03
N LEU A 286 0.24 16.49 -1.25
CA LEU A 286 0.19 17.86 -1.79
C LEU A 286 1.49 18.22 -2.54
N GLN A 287 2.64 17.77 -2.03
CA GLN A 287 3.92 17.97 -2.71
C GLN A 287 3.97 17.23 -4.07
N THR A 288 3.43 16.01 -4.15
CA THR A 288 3.26 15.30 -5.42
C THR A 288 2.37 16.08 -6.40
N ALA A 289 1.26 16.66 -5.93
CA ALA A 289 0.40 17.50 -6.77
C ALA A 289 1.14 18.75 -7.30
N LYS A 290 1.96 19.39 -6.47
CA LYS A 290 2.81 20.51 -6.90
C LYS A 290 3.80 20.08 -7.98
N TYR A 291 4.48 18.94 -7.80
CA TYR A 291 5.36 18.38 -8.83
C TYR A 291 4.62 18.07 -10.13
N ALA A 292 3.46 17.43 -10.05
CA ALA A 292 2.64 17.14 -11.23
C ALA A 292 2.27 18.42 -12.00
N ARG A 293 1.94 19.51 -11.27
CA ARG A 293 1.65 20.80 -11.88
C ARG A 293 2.89 21.43 -12.51
N ASP A 294 4.01 21.47 -11.78
CA ASP A 294 5.26 22.07 -12.26
C ASP A 294 5.76 21.40 -13.55
N PHE A 295 5.50 20.10 -13.73
CA PHE A 295 5.89 19.34 -14.92
C PHE A 295 4.80 19.27 -16.00
N GLY A 296 3.70 20.03 -15.87
CA GLY A 296 2.63 20.09 -16.86
C GLY A 296 1.75 18.83 -16.96
N VAL A 297 1.84 17.92 -15.98
CA VAL A 297 1.02 16.70 -15.93
C VAL A 297 -0.42 17.06 -15.53
N ILE A 298 -0.60 18.05 -14.66
CA ILE A 298 -1.88 18.69 -14.36
C ILE A 298 -1.77 20.20 -14.54
N THR A 299 -2.84 20.87 -14.92
CA THR A 299 -2.85 22.33 -15.15
C THR A 299 -3.17 23.14 -13.90
N LYS A 300 -3.83 22.52 -12.91
CA LYS A 300 -4.21 23.13 -11.63
C LYS A 300 -4.07 22.12 -10.50
N LEU A 301 -3.98 22.59 -9.26
CA LEU A 301 -4.01 21.69 -8.10
C LEU A 301 -5.42 21.13 -7.90
N PRO A 302 -5.58 19.84 -7.58
CA PRO A 302 -6.88 19.26 -7.28
C PRO A 302 -7.41 19.75 -5.93
N ASN A 303 -8.73 19.67 -5.75
CA ASN A 303 -9.32 19.83 -4.43
C ASN A 303 -8.94 18.63 -3.55
N MET A 304 -7.92 18.80 -2.72
CA MET A 304 -7.39 17.72 -1.88
C MET A 304 -8.38 17.19 -0.84
N LEU A 305 -9.36 18.00 -0.41
CA LEU A 305 -10.40 17.55 0.52
C LEU A 305 -11.46 16.69 -0.17
N GLN A 306 -11.71 16.92 -1.46
CA GLN A 306 -12.55 16.04 -2.27
C GLN A 306 -11.79 14.76 -2.65
N LEU A 307 -10.55 14.91 -3.14
CA LEU A 307 -9.74 13.79 -3.60
C LEU A 307 -9.39 12.82 -2.48
N VAL A 308 -9.04 13.35 -1.29
CA VAL A 308 -8.73 12.56 -0.10
C VAL A 308 -9.62 13.05 1.04
N PRO A 309 -10.86 12.55 1.16
CA PRO A 309 -11.80 13.03 2.17
C PRO A 309 -11.31 12.75 3.59
N ARG A 310 -11.90 13.41 4.58
CA ARG A 310 -11.55 13.24 6.01
C ARG A 310 -11.74 11.81 6.52
N ALA A 311 -12.60 11.04 5.86
CA ALA A 311 -12.79 9.61 6.14
C ALA A 311 -11.53 8.77 5.85
N ILE A 312 -10.58 9.31 5.07
CA ILE A 312 -9.27 8.71 4.85
C ILE A 312 -8.32 9.21 5.93
N THR A 313 -7.88 8.29 6.77
CA THR A 313 -6.99 8.57 7.89
C THR A 313 -5.69 9.20 7.41
N GLY A 314 -5.45 10.44 7.83
CA GLY A 314 -4.18 11.13 7.62
C GLY A 314 -3.19 10.74 8.72
N GLY A 315 -1.90 10.67 8.38
CA GLY A 315 -0.87 10.41 9.37
C GLY A 315 0.52 10.39 8.75
N LYS A 316 1.52 10.02 9.55
CA LYS A 316 2.93 9.98 9.13
C LYS A 316 3.57 8.63 9.41
N THR A 317 4.61 8.31 8.64
CA THR A 317 5.38 7.08 8.84
C THR A 317 6.67 7.37 9.59
N LEU A 318 6.90 6.64 10.69
CA LEU A 318 8.07 6.71 11.55
C LEU A 318 8.98 5.51 11.32
N GLN A 319 10.30 5.73 11.30
CA GLN A 319 11.29 4.67 11.21
C GLN A 319 11.88 4.36 12.59
N GLY A 320 11.58 3.19 13.13
CA GLY A 320 12.29 2.63 14.27
C GLY A 320 13.52 1.84 13.81
N GLN A 321 14.64 1.94 14.53
CA GLN A 321 15.82 1.16 14.21
C GLN A 321 16.56 0.72 15.46
N ILE A 322 16.93 -0.56 15.49
CA ILE A 322 17.92 -1.10 16.42
C ILE A 322 19.11 -1.64 15.63
N THR A 323 20.29 -1.19 16.02
CA THR A 323 21.57 -1.67 15.53
C THR A 323 22.42 -2.14 16.71
N THR A 324 23.60 -2.69 16.41
CA THR A 324 24.63 -3.00 17.42
C THR A 324 25.23 -1.77 18.10
N ARG A 325 24.91 -0.53 17.69
CA ARG A 325 25.49 0.68 18.28
C ARG A 325 24.47 1.71 18.76
N ALA A 326 23.24 1.65 18.27
CA ALA A 326 22.22 2.65 18.58
C ALA A 326 20.79 2.13 18.47
N ILE A 327 19.91 2.80 19.22
CA ILE A 327 18.47 2.82 19.01
C ILE A 327 18.04 4.21 18.51
N LYS A 328 17.22 4.22 17.45
CA LYS A 328 16.71 5.44 16.81
C LYS A 328 15.21 5.33 16.54
N LEU A 329 14.53 6.46 16.64
CA LEU A 329 13.19 6.68 16.13
C LEU A 329 13.26 7.94 15.27
N LEU A 330 12.96 7.81 13.99
CA LEU A 330 13.18 8.87 13.00
C LEU A 330 11.87 9.22 12.29
N LEU A 331 11.65 10.50 12.04
CA LEU A 331 10.66 11.00 11.08
C LEU A 331 11.42 11.66 9.94
N ASP A 332 11.24 11.17 8.71
CA ASP A 332 11.96 11.65 7.53
C ASP A 332 13.49 11.72 7.73
N GLY A 333 14.04 10.74 8.45
CA GLY A 333 15.48 10.64 8.74
C GLY A 333 15.96 11.47 9.93
N ARG A 334 15.13 12.32 10.53
CA ARG A 334 15.48 13.15 11.69
C ARG A 334 15.04 12.50 12.98
N THR A 335 15.86 12.60 14.03
CA THR A 335 15.52 12.03 15.35
C THR A 335 14.27 12.69 15.93
N VAL A 336 13.32 11.87 16.35
CA VAL A 336 12.08 12.33 16.97
C VAL A 336 12.34 12.70 18.43
N LYS A 337 12.08 13.97 18.76
CA LYS A 337 12.02 14.48 20.15
C LYS A 337 10.58 14.79 20.56
N THR A 338 9.81 15.35 19.65
CA THR A 338 8.39 15.67 19.80
C THR A 338 7.60 15.26 18.56
N LEU A 339 6.31 14.98 18.74
CA LEU A 339 5.33 14.73 17.68
C LEU A 339 3.99 15.37 18.07
N PRO A 340 3.17 15.87 17.13
CA PRO A 340 1.76 16.13 17.41
C PRO A 340 1.01 14.82 17.63
N GLN A 341 -0.07 14.85 18.42
CA GLN A 341 -1.00 13.73 18.53
C GLN A 341 -1.58 13.33 17.16
N GLY A 342 -1.93 12.06 17.01
CA GLY A 342 -2.54 11.55 15.78
C GLY A 342 -2.04 10.16 15.39
N GLU A 343 -2.34 9.79 14.15
CA GLU A 343 -2.07 8.45 13.60
C GLU A 343 -0.67 8.35 12.99
N TYR A 344 0.03 7.27 13.32
CA TYR A 344 1.37 6.99 12.82
C TYR A 344 1.54 5.53 12.43
N THR A 345 2.18 5.29 11.29
CA THR A 345 2.70 3.98 10.91
C THR A 345 4.16 3.89 11.34
N PHE A 346 4.49 3.03 12.29
CA PHE A 346 5.85 2.72 12.69
C PHE A 346 6.40 1.60 11.82
N VAL A 347 7.52 1.80 11.15
CA VAL A 347 8.29 0.78 10.43
C VAL A 347 9.60 0.56 11.18
N VAL A 348 9.72 -0.56 11.88
CA VAL A 348 10.82 -0.87 12.80
C VAL A 348 11.74 -1.90 12.17
N SER A 349 12.96 -1.48 11.80
CA SER A 349 14.04 -2.38 11.42
C SER A 349 14.81 -2.82 12.67
N ASP A 350 14.52 -4.03 13.14
CA ASP A 350 15.23 -4.64 14.25
C ASP A 350 16.30 -5.60 13.72
N ARG A 351 17.57 -5.21 13.84
CA ARG A 351 18.72 -6.06 13.48
C ARG A 351 19.42 -6.64 14.71
N SER A 352 18.79 -6.58 15.88
CA SER A 352 19.31 -7.14 17.12
C SER A 352 19.25 -8.66 17.10
N LYS A 353 20.32 -9.32 17.58
CA LYS A 353 20.38 -10.79 17.70
C LYS A 353 19.85 -11.32 19.03
N SER A 354 19.75 -10.47 20.06
CA SER A 354 19.49 -10.88 21.45
C SER A 354 18.44 -10.03 22.17
N GLY A 355 17.67 -9.22 21.44
CA GLY A 355 16.70 -8.30 22.05
C GLY A 355 15.72 -7.71 21.07
N SER A 356 14.66 -7.10 21.60
CA SER A 356 13.56 -6.51 20.84
C SER A 356 13.50 -5.00 21.02
N PHE A 357 13.06 -4.30 19.99
CA PHE A 357 12.52 -2.95 20.10
C PHE A 357 11.20 -2.96 20.86
N VAL A 358 11.11 -2.12 21.89
CA VAL A 358 9.91 -1.92 22.69
C VAL A 358 9.51 -0.45 22.61
N LEU A 359 8.24 -0.20 22.31
CA LEU A 359 7.61 1.12 22.41
C LEU A 359 6.57 1.09 23.53
N ARG A 360 6.67 2.02 24.48
CA ARG A 360 5.74 2.19 25.60
C ARG A 360 5.31 3.64 25.77
N GLY A 361 4.03 3.87 26.02
CA GLY A 361 3.47 5.17 26.38
C GLY A 361 1.96 5.08 26.64
N PRO A 362 1.25 6.21 26.77
CA PRO A 362 -0.21 6.22 26.92
C PRO A 362 -0.90 5.32 25.88
N GLY A 363 -1.63 4.31 26.35
CA GLY A 363 -2.37 3.34 25.52
C GLY A 363 -1.52 2.44 24.61
N VAL A 364 -0.18 2.53 24.66
CA VAL A 364 0.71 1.85 23.73
C VAL A 364 1.70 0.97 24.47
N LEU A 365 1.69 -0.32 24.13
CA LEU A 365 2.77 -1.26 24.38
C LEU A 365 2.96 -2.12 23.12
N ARG A 366 4.11 -1.98 22.46
CA ARG A 366 4.49 -2.77 21.28
C ARG A 366 5.91 -3.29 21.44
N LYS A 367 6.15 -4.48 20.91
CA LYS A 367 7.44 -5.16 20.96
C LYS A 367 7.68 -5.93 19.66
N THR A 368 8.88 -5.87 19.10
CA THR A 368 9.31 -6.74 17.98
C THR A 368 9.63 -8.14 18.49
N SER A 369 9.53 -9.16 17.64
CA SER A 369 10.02 -10.51 18.00
C SER A 369 11.49 -10.66 17.66
N VAL A 370 12.20 -11.55 18.37
CA VAL A 370 13.65 -11.81 18.16
C VAL A 370 13.89 -12.70 16.93
N LYS A 371 12.83 -13.32 16.35
CA LYS A 371 12.96 -14.24 15.22
C LYS A 371 12.94 -13.49 13.88
N GLY A 372 14.11 -13.47 13.23
CA GLY A 372 14.28 -13.02 11.84
C GLY A 372 14.56 -11.52 11.68
N VAL A 373 15.44 -11.18 10.73
CA VAL A 373 15.72 -9.79 10.33
C VAL A 373 14.63 -9.34 9.36
N ARG A 374 13.48 -8.91 9.89
CA ARG A 374 12.38 -8.36 9.08
C ARG A 374 11.90 -7.04 9.68
N PRO A 375 11.53 -6.05 8.85
CA PRO A 375 10.89 -4.85 9.36
C PRO A 375 9.52 -5.20 9.95
N TYR A 376 9.23 -4.68 11.14
CA TYR A 376 7.92 -4.76 11.78
C TYR A 376 7.16 -3.47 11.50
N THR A 377 5.87 -3.57 11.20
CA THR A 377 5.06 -2.36 11.04
C THR A 377 3.85 -2.37 11.94
N TRP A 378 3.57 -1.22 12.55
CA TRP A 378 2.40 -1.01 13.39
C TRP A 378 1.74 0.30 13.01
N THR A 379 0.42 0.34 12.94
CA THR A 379 -0.32 1.61 12.89
C THR A 379 -0.88 1.90 14.27
N LEU A 380 -0.57 3.06 14.83
CA LEU A 380 -0.89 3.44 16.20
C LEU A 380 -1.42 4.88 16.24
N SER A 381 -2.47 5.07 17.04
CA SER A 381 -2.89 6.39 17.50
C SER A 381 -2.04 6.79 18.70
N LEU A 382 -1.36 7.94 18.61
CA LEU A 382 -0.56 8.48 19.70
C LEU A 382 -1.31 9.62 20.38
N ALA A 383 -1.63 9.43 21.67
CA ALA A 383 -2.24 10.43 22.54
C ALA A 383 -1.15 11.33 23.18
N PRO A 384 -1.48 12.53 23.67
CA PRO A 384 -0.53 13.39 24.36
C PRO A 384 0.14 12.68 25.55
N GLY A 385 1.46 12.85 25.69
CA GLY A 385 2.21 12.28 26.80
C GLY A 385 3.64 11.86 26.45
N LYS A 386 4.31 11.24 27.42
CA LYS A 386 5.70 10.78 27.28
C LYS A 386 5.74 9.33 26.80
N TYR A 387 6.46 9.10 25.72
CA TYR A 387 6.72 7.78 25.16
C TYR A 387 8.18 7.40 25.36
N THR A 388 8.43 6.11 25.53
CA THR A 388 9.75 5.51 25.67
C THR A 388 9.93 4.45 24.60
N TYR A 389 11.07 4.47 23.93
CA TYR A 389 11.49 3.39 23.04
C TYR A 389 12.83 2.82 23.51
N SER A 390 12.93 1.50 23.59
CA SER A 390 14.07 0.81 24.20
C SER A 390 14.40 -0.53 23.55
N SER A 391 15.59 -1.08 23.85
CA SER A 391 15.99 -2.44 23.49
C SER A 391 15.98 -3.36 24.71
N THR A 392 15.35 -4.53 24.63
CA THR A 392 15.41 -5.52 25.73
C THR A 392 16.77 -6.19 25.86
N GLY A 393 17.51 -6.35 24.75
CA GLY A 393 18.84 -6.99 24.75
C GLY A 393 19.97 -6.02 25.09
N ARG A 394 19.67 -4.71 25.18
CA ARG A 394 20.60 -3.65 25.55
C ARG A 394 19.90 -2.62 26.44
N PRO A 395 19.81 -2.85 27.75
CA PRO A 395 19.05 -1.99 28.66
C PRO A 395 19.44 -0.50 28.63
N LYS A 396 20.72 -0.20 28.34
CA LYS A 396 21.21 1.18 28.15
C LYS A 396 20.62 1.89 26.93
N PHE A 397 20.11 1.14 25.95
CA PHE A 397 19.44 1.70 24.77
C PHE A 397 17.99 1.99 25.12
N LYS A 398 17.78 3.13 25.77
CA LYS A 398 16.46 3.65 26.15
C LYS A 398 16.42 5.14 25.87
N LYS A 399 15.43 5.59 25.11
CA LYS A 399 15.22 6.99 24.74
C LYS A 399 13.75 7.34 24.85
N THR A 400 13.45 8.63 24.88
CA THR A 400 12.08 9.13 25.05
C THR A 400 11.75 10.22 24.06
N PHE A 401 10.47 10.34 23.70
CA PHE A 401 9.92 11.48 22.98
C PHE A 401 8.60 11.89 23.62
N ARG A 402 8.12 13.11 23.33
CA ARG A 402 6.82 13.61 23.79
C ARG A 402 5.84 13.72 22.63
N VAL A 403 4.59 13.36 22.88
CA VAL A 403 3.46 13.66 22.00
C VAL A 403 2.74 14.86 22.59
N LEU A 404 2.57 15.90 21.78
CA LEU A 404 1.95 17.17 22.13
C LEU A 404 0.48 17.16 21.72
N SER A 405 -0.34 17.92 22.46
CA SER A 405 -1.75 18.17 22.16
C SER A 405 -1.94 18.88 20.84
#